data_AF-A0A7X9FSJ7-F1
#
_entry.id   AF-A0A7X9FSJ7-F1
#
_cell.length_a   1.000
_cell.length_b   1.000
_cell.length_c   1.000
_cell.angle_alpha   90.00
_cell.angle_beta   90.00
_cell.angle_gamma   90.00
#
_symmetry.space_group_name_H-M   'P 1'
#
loop_
_entity.id
_entity.type
_entity.pdbx_description
1 polymer ?
#
loop_
_entity_poly.entity_id
_entity_poly.type
_entity_poly.pdbx_seq_one_letter_code
_entity_poly.pdbx_strand_id
1 'polypeptide(L)'
;MACFSEGTGPMIFIDPLYSNTPSGVQTSKNRFLTSAATVDSAQDANPSTTENADSTSSTNVTDFEALLNPLLVPNQEGVISEEQLFASLLVERITALKGQEAGAEFKSLLEDQKTKMTSSKNGYIPYEEAARTALREYAASGKLSAEEVEQVHSQAFGAAQLDDNLDVLFDDLGSESDLTKAVSDKSAAIASAKAIMNQYDAGSLTATIRSFELAFDSSGLALINPYYKSVNNYSSSDIGEDPLKNPGPDLAAGSVTYKTPQAISDNMRTSTWEFLWKPIGENSKKLVVLPRAGLGYDVESVVLKDKNGKVIEEGTHYDAADGSPHPDSARKFNFTKPGSAYQKNLLCEVTMTNGAKVIFDIPNPGSRYEQSRSS
;
A
#
# COMPACT_ATOMS: atom_id res chain seq x y z
N MET A 1 -22.47 60.93 -32.94
CA MET A 1 -23.36 61.26 -31.80
C MET A 1 -22.80 60.55 -30.61
N ALA A 2 -22.21 61.32 -29.69
CA ALA A 2 -21.48 60.86 -28.51
C ALA A 2 -22.44 60.48 -27.38
N CYS A 3 -21.99 59.61 -26.48
CA CYS A 3 -22.09 59.82 -25.02
C CYS A 3 -21.18 58.82 -24.29
N PHE A 4 -20.12 59.36 -23.68
CA PHE A 4 -19.34 58.77 -22.60
C PHE A 4 -20.17 58.80 -21.30
N SER A 5 -19.94 57.84 -20.41
CA SER A 5 -20.30 57.96 -18.99
C SER A 5 -19.13 57.47 -18.14
N GLU A 6 -18.46 58.42 -17.50
CA GLU A 6 -17.46 58.24 -16.45
C GLU A 6 -18.13 57.79 -15.14
N GLY A 7 -17.36 57.23 -14.20
CA GLY A 7 -17.89 56.95 -12.86
C GLY A 7 -16.98 56.18 -11.89
N THR A 8 -15.90 56.84 -11.45
CA THR A 8 -15.36 56.83 -10.06
C THR A 8 -15.09 55.49 -9.33
N GLY A 9 -13.80 55.16 -9.17
CA GLY A 9 -13.28 54.67 -7.88
C GLY A 9 -12.75 55.85 -7.04
N PRO A 10 -12.01 55.66 -5.92
CA PRO A 10 -11.83 54.48 -5.07
C PRO A 10 -12.26 54.77 -3.61
N MET A 11 -12.42 53.74 -2.76
CA MET A 11 -12.34 53.95 -1.31
C MET A 11 -11.49 52.87 -0.66
N ILE A 12 -10.30 53.30 -0.23
CA ILE A 12 -9.33 52.58 0.57
C ILE A 12 -9.80 52.70 2.02
N PHE A 13 -9.99 51.57 2.70
CA PHE A 13 -9.98 51.50 4.16
C PHE A 13 -8.76 50.67 4.58
N ILE A 14 -7.92 51.31 5.38
CA ILE A 14 -6.75 50.73 6.06
C ILE A 14 -7.14 50.59 7.53
N ASP A 15 -6.53 49.59 8.17
CA ASP A 15 -6.31 49.38 9.62
C ASP A 15 -7.37 48.61 10.45
N PRO A 16 -6.96 47.96 11.57
CA PRO A 16 -5.69 47.25 11.81
C PRO A 16 -5.86 45.90 12.54
N LEU A 17 -4.79 45.08 12.47
CA LEU A 17 -4.28 44.18 13.52
C LEU A 17 -5.29 43.33 14.33
N TYR A 18 -5.41 42.05 13.96
CA TYR A 18 -5.56 40.97 14.95
C TYR A 18 -4.67 39.79 14.56
N SER A 19 -3.50 39.74 15.20
CA SER A 19 -2.61 38.59 15.23
C SER A 19 -3.21 37.49 16.11
N ASN A 20 -3.59 36.37 15.51
CA ASN A 20 -3.74 35.10 16.21
C ASN A 20 -2.99 34.04 15.40
N THR A 21 -1.70 33.93 15.68
CA THR A 21 -0.88 32.78 15.31
C THR A 21 -1.19 31.62 16.25
N PRO A 22 -1.68 30.46 15.79
CA PRO A 22 -1.46 29.21 16.49
C PRO A 22 -0.05 28.74 16.14
N SER A 23 0.89 28.96 17.06
CA SER A 23 2.15 28.21 17.08
C SER A 23 1.82 26.74 17.35
N GLY A 24 2.05 25.90 16.35
CA GLY A 24 1.83 24.47 16.45
C GLY A 24 2.56 23.69 15.36
N VAL A 25 3.78 24.11 14.99
CA VAL A 25 4.68 23.24 14.21
C VAL A 25 5.09 22.10 15.13
N GLN A 26 4.45 20.94 14.98
CA GLN A 26 5.01 19.70 15.49
C GLN A 26 6.23 19.37 14.64
N THR A 27 7.40 19.81 15.09
CA THR A 27 8.66 19.22 14.65
C THR A 27 8.69 17.78 15.16
N SER A 28 8.47 16.83 14.27
CA SER A 28 8.76 15.42 14.45
C SER A 28 10.20 15.31 14.96
N LYS A 29 10.36 14.81 16.18
CA LYS A 29 11.68 14.58 16.76
C LYS A 29 12.29 13.40 16.02
N ASN A 30 13.18 13.68 15.06
CA ASN A 30 14.14 12.72 14.53
C ASN A 30 14.97 12.16 15.69
N ARG A 31 14.54 11.02 16.24
CA ARG A 31 15.26 10.28 17.27
C ARG A 31 16.25 9.36 16.56
N PHE A 32 17.36 9.94 16.09
CA PHE A 32 18.54 9.17 15.72
C PHE A 32 19.06 8.44 16.96
N LEU A 33 18.87 7.11 16.99
CA LEU A 33 19.54 6.23 17.94
C LEU A 33 20.99 6.04 17.46
N THR A 34 21.89 6.94 17.86
CA THR A 34 23.33 6.68 17.81
C THR A 34 23.72 5.79 18.97
N SER A 35 23.81 4.49 18.74
CA SER A 35 24.42 3.52 19.64
C SER A 35 25.94 3.77 19.68
N ALA A 36 26.43 4.41 20.73
CA ALA A 36 27.87 4.52 20.99
C ALA A 36 28.40 3.14 21.45
N ALA A 37 29.09 2.44 20.57
CA ALA A 37 29.89 1.28 20.94
C ALA A 37 31.23 1.77 21.52
N THR A 38 31.39 1.64 22.83
CA THR A 38 32.67 1.80 23.52
C THR A 38 33.55 0.61 23.17
N VAL A 39 34.59 0.82 22.35
CA VAL A 39 35.63 -0.17 22.08
C VAL A 39 36.76 0.04 23.07
N ASP A 40 36.94 -0.94 23.95
CA ASP A 40 38.03 -1.03 24.90
C ASP A 40 39.35 -1.29 24.16
N SER A 41 40.37 -0.54 24.54
CA SER A 41 41.68 -0.53 23.88
C SER A 41 42.62 -1.52 24.57
N ALA A 42 43.03 -2.57 23.85
CA ALA A 42 44.21 -3.36 24.20
C ALA A 42 45.21 -3.31 23.04
N GLN A 43 46.28 -2.60 23.32
CA GLN A 43 47.42 -2.29 22.47
C GLN A 43 48.46 -3.40 22.63
N ASP A 44 48.85 -4.09 21.55
CA ASP A 44 50.19 -4.68 21.48
C ASP A 44 50.69 -4.75 20.03
N ALA A 45 51.97 -4.44 19.88
CA ALA A 45 52.62 -4.04 18.63
C ALA A 45 53.40 -5.19 17.96
N ASN A 46 53.38 -5.27 16.62
CA ASN A 46 54.58 -5.51 15.81
C ASN A 46 54.30 -5.24 14.30
N PRO A 47 55.26 -4.70 13.51
CA PRO A 47 55.01 -4.18 12.16
C PRO A 47 55.54 -5.08 11.03
N SER A 48 55.20 -4.65 9.80
CA SER A 48 55.73 -5.06 8.48
C SER A 48 54.86 -6.08 7.73
N THR A 49 54.19 -5.69 6.65
CA THR A 49 54.76 -5.53 5.30
C THR A 49 53.69 -5.02 4.31
N THR A 50 54.15 -4.21 3.37
CA THR A 50 53.54 -3.53 2.23
C THR A 50 52.57 -4.36 1.37
N GLU A 51 51.39 -3.79 1.07
CA GLU A 51 50.81 -3.79 -0.29
C GLU A 51 49.78 -2.63 -0.40
N ASN A 52 50.01 -1.75 -1.38
CA ASN A 52 49.16 -0.60 -1.69
C ASN A 52 47.81 -1.09 -2.25
N ALA A 53 46.80 -1.19 -1.38
CA ALA A 53 45.41 -1.24 -1.82
C ALA A 53 44.95 0.20 -2.08
N ASP A 54 44.85 0.53 -3.36
CA ASP A 54 44.27 1.77 -3.89
C ASP A 54 42.87 1.96 -3.29
N SER A 55 42.79 2.85 -2.31
CA SER A 55 41.60 3.17 -1.54
C SER A 55 40.83 4.27 -2.29
N THR A 56 40.20 3.88 -3.39
CA THR A 56 39.29 4.75 -4.16
C THR A 56 37.86 4.53 -3.67
N SER A 57 37.48 5.13 -2.53
CA SER A 57 36.09 5.05 -2.02
C SER A 57 35.49 6.37 -1.53
N SER A 58 36.09 7.52 -1.82
CA SER A 58 35.63 8.81 -1.27
C SER A 58 34.94 9.78 -2.24
N THR A 59 34.55 9.37 -3.44
CA THR A 59 34.08 10.32 -4.48
C THR A 59 32.56 10.45 -4.69
N ASN A 60 31.71 9.60 -4.11
CA ASN A 60 30.30 9.56 -4.56
C ASN A 60 29.31 10.42 -3.75
N VAL A 61 29.78 11.19 -2.76
CA VAL A 61 28.90 12.03 -1.91
C VAL A 61 28.20 13.12 -2.72
N THR A 62 28.85 13.64 -3.78
CA THR A 62 28.28 14.65 -4.69
C THR A 62 27.25 14.09 -5.65
N ASP A 63 27.35 12.80 -5.99
CA ASP A 63 26.59 12.22 -7.09
C ASP A 63 25.17 11.88 -6.67
N PHE A 64 24.96 11.44 -5.43
CA PHE A 64 23.64 11.14 -4.87
C PHE A 64 22.73 12.37 -4.90
N GLU A 65 23.19 13.49 -4.32
CA GLU A 65 22.39 14.72 -4.25
C GLU A 65 22.23 15.36 -5.63
N ALA A 66 23.27 15.33 -6.46
CA ALA A 66 23.19 15.83 -7.83
C ALA A 66 22.17 15.06 -8.68
N LEU A 67 22.03 13.75 -8.44
CA LEU A 67 21.05 12.91 -9.13
C LEU A 67 19.62 13.14 -8.63
N LEU A 68 19.40 13.20 -7.31
CA LEU A 68 18.06 13.33 -6.72
C LEU A 68 17.47 14.73 -6.88
N ASN A 69 18.28 15.78 -6.75
CA ASN A 69 17.80 17.16 -6.80
C ASN A 69 16.94 17.51 -8.04
N PRO A 70 17.29 17.13 -9.28
CA PRO A 70 16.43 17.40 -10.44
C PRO A 70 15.19 16.51 -10.53
N LEU A 71 15.12 15.39 -9.80
CA LEU A 71 13.98 14.46 -9.82
C LEU A 71 12.90 14.85 -8.80
N LEU A 72 13.33 15.45 -7.70
CA LEU A 72 12.47 15.87 -6.60
C LEU A 72 11.96 17.28 -6.83
N VAL A 73 10.69 17.41 -7.19
CA VAL A 73 9.99 18.69 -7.38
C VAL A 73 9.11 18.94 -6.17
N PRO A 74 9.49 19.86 -5.26
CA PRO A 74 8.66 20.19 -4.11
C PRO A 74 7.29 20.71 -4.55
N ASN A 75 6.26 20.42 -3.77
CA ASN A 75 4.92 20.94 -3.98
C ASN A 75 4.83 22.44 -3.57
N GLN A 76 3.62 23.00 -3.54
CA GLN A 76 3.41 24.41 -3.20
C GLN A 76 3.83 24.78 -1.77
N GLU A 77 3.93 23.79 -0.87
CA GLU A 77 4.38 23.95 0.51
C GLU A 77 5.91 23.80 0.64
N GLY A 78 6.62 23.51 -0.45
CA GLY A 78 8.08 23.33 -0.43
C GLY A 78 8.53 21.95 0.08
N VAL A 79 7.61 21.00 0.22
CA VAL A 79 7.87 19.63 0.71
C VAL A 79 7.75 18.60 -0.41
N ILE A 80 8.28 17.40 -0.17
CA ILE A 80 8.15 16.23 -1.05
C ILE A 80 7.50 15.07 -0.28
N SER A 81 6.83 14.17 -0.98
CA SER A 81 6.23 12.94 -0.42
C SER A 81 7.20 11.76 -0.42
N GLU A 82 6.86 10.72 0.35
CA GLU A 82 7.58 9.45 0.35
C GLU A 82 7.53 8.77 -1.02
N GLU A 83 6.37 8.78 -1.70
CA GLU A 83 6.27 8.18 -3.04
C GLU A 83 7.20 8.85 -4.06
N GLN A 84 7.32 10.18 -4.02
CA GLN A 84 8.20 10.93 -4.92
C GLN A 84 9.68 10.63 -4.61
N LEU A 85 10.02 10.51 -3.31
CA LEU A 85 11.34 10.12 -2.86
C LEU A 85 11.67 8.69 -3.29
N PHE A 86 10.76 7.74 -3.10
CA PHE A 86 10.86 6.36 -3.55
C PHE A 86 11.16 6.25 -5.05
N ALA A 87 10.37 6.93 -5.88
CA ALA A 87 10.56 6.94 -7.34
C ALA A 87 11.96 7.44 -7.73
N SER A 88 12.46 8.47 -7.04
CA SER A 88 13.79 9.03 -7.29
C SER A 88 14.92 8.10 -6.82
N LEU A 89 14.72 7.42 -5.69
CA LEU A 89 15.69 6.45 -5.16
C LEU A 89 15.81 5.21 -6.04
N LEU A 90 14.77 4.80 -6.77
CA LEU A 90 14.92 3.73 -7.78
C LEU A 90 15.89 4.13 -8.90
N VAL A 91 15.83 5.38 -9.39
CA VAL A 91 16.78 5.88 -10.39
C VAL A 91 18.21 5.83 -9.82
N GLU A 92 18.38 6.22 -8.57
CA GLU A 92 19.67 6.19 -7.88
C GLU A 92 20.20 4.77 -7.71
N ARG A 93 19.40 3.83 -7.18
CA ARG A 93 19.81 2.44 -6.99
C ARG A 93 20.14 1.74 -8.30
N ILE A 94 19.39 1.99 -9.37
CA ILE A 94 19.70 1.46 -10.70
C ILE A 94 20.99 2.08 -11.23
N THR A 95 21.21 3.38 -11.01
CA THR A 95 22.47 4.06 -11.38
C THR A 95 23.66 3.47 -10.63
N ALA A 96 23.54 3.24 -9.33
CA ALA A 96 24.59 2.65 -8.51
C ALA A 96 24.89 1.19 -8.90
N LEU A 97 23.84 0.42 -9.23
CA LEU A 97 23.95 -1.01 -9.56
C LEU A 97 24.44 -1.26 -10.99
N LYS A 98 23.95 -0.49 -11.97
CA LYS A 98 24.13 -0.75 -13.41
C LYS A 98 24.85 0.38 -14.16
N GLY A 99 25.14 1.50 -13.51
CA GLY A 99 25.82 2.66 -14.10
C GLY A 99 24.87 3.75 -14.63
N GLN A 100 25.46 4.88 -15.02
CA GLN A 100 24.73 6.09 -15.42
C GLN A 100 23.78 5.91 -16.61
N GLU A 101 24.17 5.09 -17.60
CA GLU A 101 23.35 4.82 -18.78
C GLU A 101 22.05 4.10 -18.40
N ALA A 102 22.14 3.07 -17.56
CA ALA A 102 20.98 2.33 -17.07
C ALA A 102 20.05 3.21 -16.22
N GLY A 103 20.63 4.05 -15.35
CA GLY A 103 19.87 5.04 -14.59
C GLY A 103 19.11 6.03 -15.48
N ALA A 104 19.75 6.52 -16.55
CA ALA A 104 19.13 7.42 -17.51
C ALA A 104 18.00 6.75 -18.32
N GLU A 105 18.19 5.51 -18.76
CA GLU A 105 17.15 4.70 -19.42
C GLU A 105 15.93 4.54 -18.50
N PHE A 106 16.15 4.11 -17.26
CA PHE A 106 15.08 3.93 -16.27
C PHE A 106 14.38 5.26 -15.95
N LYS A 107 15.14 6.35 -15.79
CA LYS A 107 14.56 7.69 -15.60
C LYS A 107 13.63 8.07 -16.75
N SER A 108 13.99 7.76 -17.99
CA SER A 108 13.11 8.03 -19.15
C SER A 108 11.80 7.22 -19.05
N LEU A 109 11.88 5.94 -18.71
CA LEU A 109 10.69 5.11 -18.50
C LEU A 109 9.81 5.66 -17.37
N LEU A 110 10.42 6.09 -16.27
CA LEU A 110 9.70 6.69 -15.15
C LEU A 110 8.95 7.96 -15.58
N GLU A 111 9.58 8.87 -16.33
CA GLU A 111 8.91 10.09 -16.83
C GLU A 111 7.75 9.76 -17.80
N ASP A 112 7.91 8.74 -18.64
CA ASP A 112 6.84 8.26 -19.52
C ASP A 112 5.65 7.74 -18.70
N GLN A 113 5.90 6.91 -17.67
CA GLN A 113 4.83 6.38 -16.80
C GLN A 113 4.17 7.48 -15.99
N LYS A 114 4.93 8.43 -15.42
CA LYS A 114 4.39 9.62 -14.75
C LYS A 114 3.46 10.39 -15.67
N THR A 115 3.87 10.64 -16.92
CA THR A 115 3.07 11.36 -17.91
C THR A 115 1.77 10.63 -18.22
N LYS A 116 1.81 9.31 -18.43
CA LYS A 116 0.62 8.48 -18.69
C LYS A 116 -0.36 8.47 -17.52
N MET A 117 0.14 8.48 -16.29
CA MET A 117 -0.66 8.37 -15.06
C MET A 117 -1.03 9.72 -14.46
N THR A 118 -0.50 10.83 -14.99
CA THR A 118 -0.85 12.17 -14.52
C THR A 118 -2.33 12.43 -14.79
N SER A 119 -3.09 12.69 -13.72
CA SER A 119 -4.50 13.01 -13.81
C SER A 119 -4.72 14.33 -14.55
N SER A 120 -5.49 14.28 -15.64
CA SER A 120 -5.84 15.48 -16.42
C SER A 120 -6.69 16.50 -15.67
N LYS A 121 -7.30 16.12 -14.53
CA LYS A 121 -8.19 16.98 -13.75
C LYS A 121 -7.46 17.85 -12.74
N ASN A 122 -6.48 17.28 -12.04
CA ASN A 122 -5.81 17.92 -10.90
C ASN A 122 -4.27 17.88 -11.00
N GLY A 123 -3.70 17.27 -12.04
CA GLY A 123 -2.25 17.12 -12.19
C GLY A 123 -1.62 16.16 -11.19
N TYR A 124 -2.42 15.39 -10.44
CA TYR A 124 -1.91 14.40 -9.50
C TYR A 124 -1.16 13.29 -10.24
N ILE A 125 -0.04 12.87 -9.65
CA ILE A 125 0.82 11.80 -10.16
C ILE A 125 0.94 10.74 -9.05
N PRO A 126 0.47 9.51 -9.28
CA PRO A 126 0.71 8.40 -8.35
C PRO A 126 2.16 7.92 -8.53
N TYR A 127 3.09 8.52 -7.80
CA TYR A 127 4.53 8.32 -8.02
C TYR A 127 4.95 6.88 -7.74
N GLU A 128 4.40 6.25 -6.71
CA GLU A 128 4.71 4.86 -6.38
C GLU A 128 4.31 3.91 -7.52
N GLU A 129 3.09 4.06 -8.04
CA GLU A 129 2.54 3.23 -9.10
C GLU A 129 3.29 3.42 -10.43
N ALA A 130 3.58 4.67 -10.79
CA ALA A 130 4.38 4.98 -11.98
C ALA A 130 5.79 4.37 -11.90
N ALA A 131 6.42 4.47 -10.72
CA ALA A 131 7.75 3.95 -10.47
C ALA A 131 7.80 2.42 -10.51
N ARG A 132 6.81 1.75 -9.92
CA ARG A 132 6.65 0.29 -9.98
C ARG A 132 6.42 -0.21 -11.40
N THR A 133 5.55 0.47 -12.16
CA THR A 133 5.31 0.12 -13.57
C THR A 133 6.58 0.28 -14.40
N ALA A 134 7.32 1.38 -14.23
CA ALA A 134 8.59 1.58 -14.90
C ALA A 134 9.63 0.50 -14.53
N LEU A 135 9.72 0.12 -13.25
CA LEU A 135 10.68 -0.89 -12.77
C LEU A 135 10.40 -2.25 -13.38
N ARG A 136 9.12 -2.59 -13.51
CA ARG A 136 8.69 -3.81 -14.19
C ARG A 136 9.04 -3.79 -15.66
N GLU A 137 8.71 -2.72 -16.38
CA GLU A 137 9.04 -2.63 -17.82
C GLU A 137 10.57 -2.76 -18.02
N TYR A 138 11.35 -2.16 -17.13
CA TYR A 138 12.81 -2.29 -17.14
C TYR A 138 13.28 -3.72 -16.86
N ALA A 139 12.69 -4.41 -15.87
CA ALA A 139 12.96 -5.82 -15.58
C ALA A 139 12.58 -6.75 -16.74
N ALA A 140 11.39 -6.56 -17.32
CA ALA A 140 10.88 -7.35 -18.45
C ALA A 140 11.75 -7.21 -19.71
N SER A 141 12.49 -6.10 -19.84
CA SER A 141 13.49 -5.93 -20.89
C SER A 141 14.78 -6.74 -20.69
N GLY A 142 14.91 -7.45 -19.56
CA GLY A 142 16.09 -8.24 -19.20
C GLY A 142 17.27 -7.43 -18.68
N LYS A 143 17.08 -6.13 -18.40
CA LYS A 143 18.12 -5.22 -17.90
C LYS A 143 18.41 -5.41 -16.40
N LEU A 144 17.44 -5.93 -15.66
CA LEU A 144 17.57 -6.36 -14.26
C LEU A 144 17.12 -7.82 -14.13
N SER A 145 17.83 -8.59 -13.31
CA SER A 145 17.35 -9.88 -12.81
C SER A 145 16.26 -9.70 -11.75
N ALA A 146 15.52 -10.77 -11.44
CA ALA A 146 14.47 -10.72 -10.42
C ALA A 146 15.01 -10.32 -9.04
N GLU A 147 16.18 -10.86 -8.66
CA GLU A 147 16.86 -10.56 -7.41
C GLU A 147 17.28 -9.09 -7.33
N GLU A 148 17.79 -8.53 -8.44
CA GLU A 148 18.17 -7.12 -8.52
C GLU A 148 16.96 -6.19 -8.40
N VAL A 149 15.82 -6.57 -9.00
CA VAL A 149 14.56 -5.82 -8.86
C VAL A 149 14.11 -5.79 -7.41
N GLU A 150 14.07 -6.95 -6.73
CA GLU A 150 13.66 -7.03 -5.33
C GLU A 150 14.61 -6.23 -4.43
N GLN A 151 15.92 -6.32 -4.66
CA GLN A 151 16.92 -5.56 -3.91
C GLN A 151 16.73 -4.05 -4.08
N VAL A 152 16.71 -3.57 -5.32
CA VAL A 152 16.55 -2.14 -5.64
C VAL A 152 15.24 -1.60 -5.09
N HIS A 153 14.14 -2.33 -5.28
CA HIS A 153 12.82 -1.96 -4.76
C HIS A 153 12.83 -1.87 -3.22
N SER A 154 13.33 -2.89 -2.53
CA SER A 154 13.32 -2.96 -1.07
C SER A 154 14.20 -1.88 -0.44
N GLN A 155 15.37 -1.61 -1.02
CA GLN A 155 16.27 -0.54 -0.56
C GLN A 155 15.64 0.84 -0.76
N ALA A 156 15.09 1.11 -1.95
CA ALA A 156 14.41 2.38 -2.23
C ALA A 156 13.21 2.59 -1.30
N PHE A 157 12.40 1.55 -1.08
CA PHE A 157 11.23 1.62 -0.20
C PHE A 157 11.62 1.97 1.24
N GLY A 158 12.60 1.25 1.80
CA GLY A 158 13.02 1.48 3.19
C GLY A 158 13.72 2.83 3.41
N ALA A 159 14.43 3.34 2.40
CA ALA A 159 15.08 4.65 2.47
C ALA A 159 14.14 5.84 2.17
N ALA A 160 12.97 5.59 1.60
CA ALA A 160 11.98 6.61 1.28
C ALA A 160 11.05 6.98 2.46
N GLN A 161 11.12 6.24 3.56
CA GLN A 161 10.27 6.43 4.75
C GLN A 161 10.59 7.76 5.44
N LEU A 162 9.60 8.63 5.55
CA LEU A 162 9.63 9.95 6.18
C LEU A 162 8.77 10.01 7.44
N ASP A 163 7.94 9.00 7.70
CA ASP A 163 7.16 8.84 8.92
C ASP A 163 7.48 7.54 9.69
N ASP A 164 6.66 7.23 10.70
CA ASP A 164 6.83 6.02 11.54
C ASP A 164 6.13 4.77 10.95
N ASN A 165 5.37 4.91 9.87
CA ASN A 165 4.62 3.83 9.23
C ASN A 165 5.43 3.15 8.14
N LEU A 166 6.37 2.32 8.58
CA LEU A 166 7.34 1.62 7.73
C LEU A 166 6.73 0.62 6.72
N ASP A 167 5.42 0.42 6.72
CA ASP A 167 4.76 -0.58 5.88
C ASP A 167 4.28 -0.04 4.54
N VAL A 168 4.04 1.25 4.39
CA VAL A 168 3.44 1.87 3.20
C VAL A 168 4.23 3.12 2.78
N LEU A 169 4.01 3.59 1.56
CA LEU A 169 4.46 4.91 1.12
C LEU A 169 3.25 5.82 1.04
N PHE A 170 3.35 7.00 1.62
CA PHE A 170 2.30 8.00 1.53
C PHE A 170 2.64 9.10 0.53
N ASP A 171 1.60 9.60 -0.13
CA ASP A 171 1.70 10.71 -1.07
C ASP A 171 1.61 12.07 -0.33
N ASP A 172 1.49 13.16 -1.09
CA ASP A 172 1.27 14.50 -0.54
C ASP A 172 -0.21 14.88 -0.42
N LEU A 173 -1.12 13.96 -0.79
CA LEU A 173 -2.56 14.14 -0.70
C LEU A 173 -3.07 13.61 0.64
N GLY A 174 -3.27 14.53 1.58
CA GLY A 174 -4.01 14.23 2.80
C GLY A 174 -4.64 15.49 3.37
N SER A 175 -5.54 15.26 4.31
CA SER A 175 -6.19 16.31 5.11
C SER A 175 -5.74 16.19 6.56
N GLU A 176 -6.05 17.15 7.42
CA GLU A 176 -5.78 17.01 8.87
C GLU A 176 -6.45 15.76 9.48
N SER A 177 -7.51 15.25 8.85
CA SER A 177 -8.19 14.02 9.25
C SER A 177 -7.70 12.76 8.53
N ASP A 178 -6.87 12.90 7.51
CA ASP A 178 -6.32 11.79 6.73
C ASP A 178 -4.83 11.64 7.02
N LEU A 179 -4.50 10.63 7.82
CA LEU A 179 -3.13 10.38 8.27
C LEU A 179 -2.25 9.78 7.16
N THR A 180 -2.74 9.66 5.93
CA THR A 180 -1.99 9.14 4.78
C THR A 180 -1.14 10.19 4.07
N LYS A 181 -0.67 11.21 4.78
CA LYS A 181 0.25 12.25 4.27
C LYS A 181 1.57 12.16 5.03
N ALA A 182 2.62 11.71 4.34
CA ALA A 182 3.99 11.77 4.86
C ALA A 182 4.85 12.61 3.92
N VAL A 183 5.24 13.78 4.42
CA VAL A 183 6.00 14.76 3.66
C VAL A 183 7.15 15.31 4.49
N SER A 184 8.20 15.76 3.82
CA SER A 184 9.35 16.39 4.47
C SER A 184 9.97 17.46 3.57
N ASP A 185 10.71 18.39 4.18
CA ASP A 185 11.54 19.33 3.45
C ASP A 185 12.51 18.56 2.55
N LYS A 186 12.63 18.95 1.29
CA LYS A 186 13.46 18.25 0.30
C LYS A 186 14.88 17.96 0.78
N SER A 187 15.52 18.94 1.43
CA SER A 187 16.90 18.77 1.94
C SER A 187 16.98 17.75 3.08
N ALA A 188 16.02 17.75 4.01
CA ALA A 188 15.95 16.81 5.12
C ALA A 188 15.65 15.38 4.63
N ALA A 189 14.72 15.25 3.68
CA ALA A 189 14.37 13.99 3.04
C ALA A 189 15.58 13.35 2.32
N ILE A 190 16.31 14.13 1.51
CA ILE A 190 17.53 13.66 0.83
C ILE A 190 18.59 13.23 1.85
N ALA A 191 18.81 14.03 2.89
CA ALA A 191 19.79 13.70 3.93
C ALA A 191 19.44 12.40 4.68
N SER A 192 18.16 12.20 5.00
CA SER A 192 17.65 10.98 5.63
C SER A 192 17.86 9.76 4.73
N ALA A 193 17.39 9.83 3.48
CA ALA A 193 17.54 8.74 2.52
C ALA A 193 19.01 8.37 2.28
N LYS A 194 19.89 9.37 2.16
CA LYS A 194 21.35 9.16 2.01
C LYS A 194 21.95 8.40 3.19
N ALA A 195 21.55 8.74 4.42
CA ALA A 195 22.04 8.07 5.61
C ALA A 195 21.63 6.58 5.66
N ILE A 196 20.42 6.24 5.18
CA ILE A 196 19.96 4.86 5.07
C ILE A 196 20.65 4.13 3.91
N MET A 197 20.79 4.76 2.74
CA MET A 197 21.47 4.17 1.59
C MET A 197 22.93 3.84 1.87
N ASN A 198 23.66 4.74 2.55
CA ASN A 198 25.02 4.45 2.99
C ASN A 198 25.09 3.21 3.90
N GLN A 199 24.07 2.97 4.73
CA GLN A 199 24.04 1.78 5.57
C GLN A 199 23.79 0.49 4.78
N TYR A 200 22.94 0.55 3.74
CA TYR A 200 22.75 -0.56 2.81
C TYR A 200 24.03 -0.86 2.01
N ASP A 201 24.69 0.17 1.50
CA ASP A 201 25.93 0.02 0.71
C ASP A 201 27.09 -0.49 1.56
N ALA A 202 27.15 -0.10 2.84
CA ALA A 202 28.11 -0.62 3.80
C ALA A 202 27.76 -2.04 4.29
N GLY A 203 26.60 -2.59 3.94
CA GLY A 203 26.10 -3.87 4.45
C GLY A 203 25.75 -3.87 5.94
N SER A 204 25.75 -2.70 6.59
CA SER A 204 25.40 -2.53 8.00
C SER A 204 23.89 -2.59 8.26
N LEU A 205 23.10 -2.40 7.21
CA LEU A 205 21.65 -2.57 7.20
C LEU A 205 21.28 -3.52 6.06
N THR A 206 20.35 -4.43 6.32
CA THR A 206 19.78 -5.32 5.29
C THR A 206 18.34 -4.88 5.03
N ALA A 207 18.00 -4.67 3.76
CA ALA A 207 16.64 -4.30 3.41
C ALA A 207 15.70 -5.48 3.66
N THR A 208 14.57 -5.24 4.32
CA THR A 208 13.49 -6.23 4.40
C THR A 208 12.98 -6.49 2.99
N ILE A 209 13.18 -7.72 2.50
CA ILE A 209 12.76 -8.08 1.14
C ILE A 209 11.25 -7.92 1.00
N ARG A 210 10.89 -7.05 0.07
CA ARG A 210 9.52 -6.76 -0.33
C ARG A 210 9.34 -7.34 -1.72
N SER A 211 8.58 -8.44 -1.82
CA SER A 211 8.36 -9.12 -3.10
C SER A 211 7.71 -8.15 -4.07
N PHE A 212 8.42 -7.88 -5.16
CA PHE A 212 7.96 -6.97 -6.20
C PHE A 212 6.77 -7.56 -6.97
N GLU A 213 6.76 -8.88 -7.18
CA GLU A 213 5.68 -9.57 -7.90
C GLU A 213 4.35 -9.53 -7.16
N LEU A 214 4.35 -9.52 -5.81
CA LEU A 214 3.12 -9.41 -5.02
C LEU A 214 2.43 -8.04 -5.13
N ALA A 215 3.08 -7.04 -5.75
CA ALA A 215 2.44 -5.77 -6.07
C ALA A 215 1.55 -5.84 -7.31
N PHE A 216 1.46 -6.98 -7.99
CA PHE A 216 0.76 -7.08 -9.26
C PHE A 216 0.01 -8.39 -9.46
N ASP A 217 -1.05 -8.34 -10.26
CA ASP A 217 -1.84 -9.52 -10.59
C ASP A 217 -1.26 -10.25 -11.81
N SER A 218 -1.82 -11.42 -12.12
CA SER A 218 -1.41 -12.23 -13.27
C SER A 218 -1.63 -11.55 -14.63
N SER A 219 -2.39 -10.45 -14.68
CA SER A 219 -2.58 -9.65 -15.90
C SER A 219 -1.52 -8.57 -16.08
N GLY A 220 -0.62 -8.42 -15.10
CA GLY A 220 0.38 -7.38 -15.09
C GLY A 220 -0.19 -6.02 -14.71
N LEU A 221 -1.39 -5.94 -14.13
CA LEU A 221 -1.90 -4.72 -13.52
C LEU A 221 -1.43 -4.67 -12.06
N ALA A 222 -1.20 -3.47 -11.52
CA ALA A 222 -0.94 -3.36 -10.09
C ALA A 222 -2.13 -3.86 -9.32
N LEU A 223 -1.86 -4.78 -8.40
CA LEU A 223 -2.76 -5.03 -7.29
C LEU A 223 -2.79 -3.70 -6.54
N ILE A 224 -4.00 -3.21 -6.25
CA ILE A 224 -4.23 -2.06 -5.34
C ILE A 224 -3.20 -2.18 -4.23
N ASN A 225 -2.36 -1.14 -4.11
CA ASN A 225 -1.11 -1.13 -3.36
C ASN A 225 -1.09 -2.23 -2.28
N PRO A 226 -0.27 -3.30 -2.39
CA PRO A 226 -0.29 -4.41 -1.42
C PRO A 226 0.01 -3.95 0.01
N TYR A 227 0.54 -2.72 0.17
CA TYR A 227 0.81 -2.05 1.44
C TYR A 227 -0.35 -1.20 1.97
N TYR A 228 -1.41 -1.00 1.18
CA TYR A 228 -2.72 -0.54 1.64
C TYR A 228 -3.46 -1.65 2.40
N LYS A 229 -2.76 -2.36 3.30
CA LYS A 229 -3.39 -2.97 4.46
C LYS A 229 -3.86 -1.82 5.34
N SER A 230 -5.05 -1.33 5.04
CA SER A 230 -5.81 -0.32 5.79
C SER A 230 -5.44 -0.29 7.28
N VAL A 231 -4.58 0.63 7.73
CA VAL A 231 -4.41 1.20 9.10
C VAL A 231 -4.92 0.37 10.30
N ASN A 232 -4.75 -0.94 10.26
CA ASN A 232 -5.11 -1.87 11.33
C ASN A 232 -3.88 -2.70 11.57
N ASN A 233 -3.00 -2.12 12.37
CA ASN A 233 -1.81 -2.72 12.95
C ASN A 233 -2.07 -4.19 13.31
N TYR A 234 -1.50 -5.11 12.53
CA TYR A 234 -1.13 -6.43 13.00
C TYR A 234 0.20 -6.83 12.36
N SER A 235 1.19 -7.00 13.23
CA SER A 235 2.51 -7.54 12.97
C SER A 235 2.41 -8.83 12.15
N SER A 236 3.14 -8.92 11.05
CA SER A 236 3.21 -10.11 10.20
C SER A 236 3.87 -11.32 10.89
N SER A 237 4.36 -11.17 12.12
CA SER A 237 4.99 -12.25 12.89
C SER A 237 4.01 -13.29 13.43
N ASP A 238 2.71 -12.97 13.53
CA ASP A 238 1.68 -13.89 14.04
C ASP A 238 0.83 -14.52 12.93
N ILE A 239 1.07 -14.16 11.66
CA ILE A 239 0.48 -14.85 10.52
C ILE A 239 1.46 -15.96 10.12
N GLY A 240 1.24 -17.15 10.67
CA GLY A 240 1.85 -18.37 10.14
C GLY A 240 1.69 -18.43 8.62
N GLU A 241 2.69 -18.99 7.93
CA GLU A 241 2.83 -19.05 6.47
C GLU A 241 1.50 -19.02 5.72
N ASP A 242 1.40 -18.13 4.73
CA ASP A 242 0.25 -17.98 3.84
C ASP A 242 -0.25 -19.36 3.34
N PRO A 243 -1.40 -19.85 3.84
CA PRO A 243 -1.91 -21.16 3.46
C PRO A 243 -2.41 -21.18 2.00
N LEU A 244 -2.30 -20.09 1.23
CA LEU A 244 -2.53 -20.09 -0.21
C LEU A 244 -1.26 -20.42 -1.02
N LYS A 245 -0.06 -20.21 -0.47
CA LYS A 245 1.20 -20.63 -1.10
C LYS A 245 1.57 -22.07 -0.81
N ASN A 246 1.12 -22.59 0.34
CA ASN A 246 1.10 -24.01 0.67
C ASN A 246 -0.26 -24.31 1.29
N PRO A 247 -1.30 -24.64 0.50
CA PRO A 247 -2.47 -25.25 1.09
C PRO A 247 -1.97 -26.49 1.83
N GLY A 248 -2.03 -26.45 3.16
CA GLY A 248 -1.84 -27.65 3.96
C GLY A 248 -2.71 -28.77 3.36
N PRO A 249 -2.34 -30.04 3.55
CA PRO A 249 -2.96 -31.18 2.87
C PRO A 249 -4.50 -31.25 2.98
N ASP A 250 -5.12 -30.45 3.84
CA ASP A 250 -6.58 -30.33 4.03
C ASP A 250 -7.34 -29.47 2.99
N LEU A 251 -6.69 -28.67 2.14
CA LEU A 251 -7.38 -27.83 1.12
C LEU A 251 -7.28 -28.39 -0.32
N ALA A 252 -6.56 -29.49 -0.52
CA ALA A 252 -6.50 -30.17 -1.81
C ALA A 252 -7.76 -31.02 -2.04
N ALA A 253 -8.71 -30.48 -2.81
CA ALA A 253 -9.86 -31.18 -3.40
C ALA A 253 -10.87 -31.87 -2.44
N GLY A 254 -10.85 -31.55 -1.14
CA GLY A 254 -11.82 -32.04 -0.16
C GLY A 254 -12.43 -30.88 0.63
N SER A 255 -13.70 -30.58 0.39
CA SER A 255 -14.43 -29.59 1.18
C SER A 255 -14.89 -30.21 2.51
N VAL A 256 -14.67 -29.52 3.64
CA VAL A 256 -15.70 -28.92 4.53
C VAL A 256 -15.02 -28.51 5.86
N THR A 257 -14.89 -27.20 6.08
CA THR A 257 -14.75 -26.63 7.44
C THR A 257 -16.03 -25.89 7.78
N TYR A 258 -16.71 -26.30 8.87
CA TYR A 258 -17.85 -25.57 9.41
C TYR A 258 -17.35 -24.46 10.33
N LYS A 259 -17.54 -23.20 9.93
CA LYS A 259 -17.30 -22.04 10.80
C LYS A 259 -18.66 -21.51 11.26
N THR A 260 -18.92 -21.48 12.57
CA THR A 260 -20.08 -20.75 13.11
C THR A 260 -19.65 -19.30 13.33
N PRO A 261 -20.12 -18.34 12.52
CA PRO A 261 -19.76 -16.95 12.69
C PRO A 261 -20.37 -16.39 13.97
N GLN A 262 -19.73 -15.37 14.53
CA GLN A 262 -20.22 -14.72 15.74
C GLN A 262 -21.41 -13.84 15.40
N ALA A 263 -22.50 -14.00 16.15
CA ALA A 263 -23.63 -13.09 16.07
C ALA A 263 -23.22 -11.72 16.64
N ILE A 264 -23.55 -10.64 15.92
CA ILE A 264 -23.22 -9.27 16.33
C ILE A 264 -24.51 -8.43 16.40
N SER A 265 -24.60 -7.58 17.41
CA SER A 265 -25.80 -6.76 17.68
C SER A 265 -25.90 -5.49 16.83
N ASP A 266 -24.79 -5.02 16.24
CA ASP A 266 -24.70 -3.65 15.73
C ASP A 266 -24.03 -3.52 14.34
N ASN A 267 -24.11 -2.31 13.77
CA ASN A 267 -23.44 -1.92 12.53
C ASN A 267 -21.91 -1.76 12.66
N MET A 268 -21.32 -2.07 13.81
CA MET A 268 -19.87 -2.04 13.98
C MET A 268 -19.25 -3.04 13.00
N ARG A 269 -18.46 -2.50 12.08
CA ARG A 269 -17.56 -3.30 11.24
C ARG A 269 -16.30 -3.48 12.07
N THR A 270 -15.93 -4.72 12.38
CA THR A 270 -14.53 -4.95 12.74
C THR A 270 -13.73 -4.88 11.44
N SER A 271 -12.53 -4.33 11.45
CA SER A 271 -11.73 -4.11 10.24
C SER A 271 -11.10 -5.39 9.69
N THR A 272 -11.51 -6.58 10.14
CA THR A 272 -10.86 -7.87 9.87
C THR A 272 -11.81 -9.01 9.46
N TRP A 273 -13.03 -8.73 9.02
CA TRP A 273 -13.97 -9.79 8.61
C TRP A 273 -13.53 -10.51 7.34
N GLU A 274 -13.61 -11.84 7.36
CA GLU A 274 -13.53 -12.74 6.20
C GLU A 274 -14.92 -12.93 5.56
N PHE A 275 -15.97 -12.87 6.38
CA PHE A 275 -17.36 -13.11 5.98
C PHE A 275 -18.31 -12.21 6.76
N LEU A 276 -19.23 -11.55 6.04
CA LEU A 276 -20.27 -10.70 6.61
C LEU A 276 -21.65 -11.11 6.09
N TRP A 277 -22.51 -11.50 7.03
CA TRP A 277 -23.91 -11.81 6.80
C TRP A 277 -24.78 -10.60 7.18
N LYS A 278 -25.40 -9.94 6.19
CA LYS A 278 -26.34 -8.84 6.42
C LYS A 278 -27.77 -9.33 6.21
N PRO A 279 -28.55 -9.60 7.27
CA PRO A 279 -29.90 -10.16 7.15
C PRO A 279 -30.82 -9.21 6.36
N ILE A 280 -30.58 -7.90 6.40
CA ILE A 280 -31.28 -6.91 5.60
C ILE A 280 -30.23 -5.99 4.96
N GLY A 281 -30.10 -6.08 3.64
CA GLY A 281 -29.29 -5.20 2.81
C GLY A 281 -29.87 -3.80 2.79
N GLU A 282 -28.97 -2.82 2.79
CA GLU A 282 -29.35 -1.40 2.93
C GLU A 282 -30.24 -0.91 1.78
N ASN A 283 -29.86 -1.26 0.55
CA ASN A 283 -30.57 -0.84 -0.66
C ASN A 283 -31.65 -1.84 -1.09
N SER A 284 -31.36 -3.14 -1.03
CA SER A 284 -32.27 -4.18 -1.54
C SER A 284 -33.36 -4.57 -0.55
N LYS A 285 -33.17 -4.27 0.75
CA LYS A 285 -33.98 -4.81 1.87
C LYS A 285 -34.06 -6.35 1.90
N LYS A 286 -33.11 -7.01 1.24
CA LYS A 286 -32.98 -8.47 1.14
C LYS A 286 -31.66 -8.93 1.75
N LEU A 287 -31.50 -10.22 2.02
CA LEU A 287 -30.26 -10.77 2.52
C LEU A 287 -29.10 -10.47 1.54
N VAL A 288 -27.97 -10.09 2.12
CA VAL A 288 -26.71 -9.88 1.40
C VAL A 288 -25.60 -10.62 2.13
N VAL A 289 -24.80 -11.37 1.39
CA VAL A 289 -23.57 -11.97 1.86
C VAL A 289 -22.38 -11.28 1.20
N LEU A 290 -21.41 -10.90 2.02
CA LEU A 290 -20.16 -10.29 1.58
C LEU A 290 -19.00 -11.15 2.11
N PRO A 291 -18.35 -11.96 1.28
CA PRO A 291 -17.04 -12.54 1.56
C PRO A 291 -15.95 -11.51 1.21
N ARG A 292 -15.03 -11.20 2.14
CA ARG A 292 -13.97 -10.22 1.91
C ARG A 292 -12.80 -10.82 1.11
N ALA A 293 -11.98 -9.94 0.53
CA ALA A 293 -10.73 -10.23 -0.17
C ALA A 293 -9.73 -11.15 0.58
N GLY A 294 -9.85 -11.32 1.91
CA GLY A 294 -9.04 -12.31 2.66
C GLY A 294 -9.37 -13.77 2.33
N LEU A 295 -10.52 -14.05 1.72
CA LEU A 295 -10.86 -15.34 1.11
C LEU A 295 -10.39 -15.41 -0.36
N GLY A 296 -9.54 -14.48 -0.80
CA GLY A 296 -9.17 -14.24 -2.18
C GLY A 296 -10.29 -13.53 -2.93
N TYR A 297 -9.98 -12.80 -4.00
CA TYR A 297 -10.96 -12.28 -4.98
C TYR A 297 -11.65 -13.42 -5.78
N ASP A 298 -11.64 -14.62 -5.22
CA ASP A 298 -11.80 -15.92 -5.82
C ASP A 298 -13.11 -16.58 -5.41
N VAL A 299 -14.13 -15.82 -4.99
CA VAL A 299 -15.44 -16.42 -4.70
C VAL A 299 -16.23 -16.57 -6.00
N GLU A 300 -16.45 -17.81 -6.43
CA GLU A 300 -17.26 -18.14 -7.60
C GLU A 300 -18.76 -18.03 -7.31
N SER A 301 -19.23 -18.65 -6.21
CA SER A 301 -20.65 -18.67 -5.86
C SER A 301 -20.91 -18.73 -4.36
N VAL A 302 -22.11 -18.30 -3.95
CA VAL A 302 -22.61 -18.43 -2.59
C VAL A 302 -23.99 -19.07 -2.61
N VAL A 303 -24.16 -20.17 -1.90
CA VAL A 303 -25.40 -20.97 -1.89
C VAL A 303 -25.91 -21.13 -0.47
N LEU A 304 -27.20 -20.89 -0.27
CA LEU A 304 -27.91 -21.22 0.97
C LEU A 304 -28.46 -22.64 0.87
N LYS A 305 -28.17 -23.44 1.88
CA LYS A 305 -28.64 -24.81 2.02
C LYS A 305 -29.37 -24.98 3.34
N ASP A 306 -30.26 -25.96 3.39
CA ASP A 306 -30.81 -26.42 4.66
C ASP A 306 -29.78 -27.23 5.46
N LYS A 307 -30.12 -27.57 6.70
CA LYS A 307 -29.28 -28.41 7.56
C LYS A 307 -28.94 -29.80 7.00
N ASN A 308 -29.67 -30.27 5.99
CA ASN A 308 -29.42 -31.55 5.31
C ASN A 308 -28.60 -31.37 4.02
N GLY A 309 -28.13 -30.16 3.74
CA GLY A 309 -27.38 -29.83 2.54
C GLY A 309 -28.22 -29.60 1.27
N LYS A 310 -29.56 -29.57 1.37
CA LYS A 310 -30.42 -29.28 0.22
C LYS A 310 -30.34 -27.78 -0.10
N VAL A 311 -30.04 -27.46 -1.36
CA VAL A 311 -30.02 -26.08 -1.86
C VAL A 311 -31.41 -25.44 -1.74
N ILE A 312 -31.43 -24.26 -1.12
CA ILE A 312 -32.61 -23.40 -0.97
C ILE A 312 -32.56 -22.30 -2.04
N GLU A 313 -31.42 -21.63 -2.15
CA GLU A 313 -31.25 -20.49 -3.05
C GLU A 313 -29.76 -20.24 -3.32
N GLU A 314 -29.44 -19.82 -4.54
CA GLU A 314 -28.12 -19.36 -4.94
C GLU A 314 -28.11 -17.84 -5.03
N GLY A 315 -27.08 -17.22 -4.44
CA GLY A 315 -26.92 -15.78 -4.41
C GLY A 315 -26.53 -15.26 -5.78
N THR A 316 -27.22 -14.22 -6.26
CA THR A 316 -26.86 -13.55 -7.51
C THR A 316 -25.72 -12.58 -7.25
N HIS A 317 -24.62 -12.75 -7.97
CA HIS A 317 -23.51 -11.80 -7.98
C HIS A 317 -24.02 -10.43 -8.44
N TYR A 318 -23.64 -9.38 -7.71
CA TYR A 318 -23.93 -8.02 -8.09
C TYR A 318 -22.65 -7.34 -8.54
N ASP A 319 -22.54 -7.18 -9.85
CA ASP A 319 -21.63 -6.24 -10.47
C ASP A 319 -22.26 -4.84 -10.39
N ALA A 320 -21.42 -3.82 -10.19
CA ALA A 320 -21.87 -2.44 -10.31
C ALA A 320 -22.45 -2.23 -11.72
N ALA A 321 -23.44 -1.34 -11.84
CA ALA A 321 -24.23 -1.18 -13.07
C ALA A 321 -23.42 -0.73 -14.30
N ASP A 322 -22.20 -0.27 -14.08
CA ASP A 322 -21.21 0.10 -15.11
C ASP A 322 -20.36 -1.09 -15.59
N GLY A 323 -20.55 -2.28 -15.01
CA GLY A 323 -19.75 -3.47 -15.31
C GLY A 323 -18.31 -3.37 -14.81
N SER A 324 -17.96 -2.29 -14.09
CA SER A 324 -16.65 -2.11 -13.51
C SER A 324 -16.52 -3.03 -12.30
N PRO A 325 -15.53 -3.92 -12.23
CA PRO A 325 -15.15 -4.51 -10.96
C PRO A 325 -14.71 -3.34 -10.06
N HIS A 326 -15.50 -3.03 -9.03
CA HIS A 326 -15.08 -2.01 -8.09
C HIS A 326 -13.90 -2.60 -7.29
N PRO A 327 -12.71 -1.98 -7.33
CA PRO A 327 -11.47 -2.56 -6.80
C PRO A 327 -11.58 -2.99 -5.33
N ASP A 328 -12.37 -2.24 -4.55
CA ASP A 328 -12.58 -2.49 -3.12
C ASP A 328 -13.91 -3.18 -2.76
N SER A 329 -14.77 -3.49 -3.74
CA SER A 329 -16.02 -4.17 -3.41
C SER A 329 -15.78 -5.66 -3.38
N ALA A 330 -15.64 -6.20 -2.16
CA ALA A 330 -15.92 -7.60 -1.88
C ALA A 330 -17.11 -8.08 -2.73
N ARG A 331 -16.95 -9.17 -3.48
CA ARG A 331 -18.01 -9.73 -4.35
C ARG A 331 -19.29 -9.84 -3.55
N LYS A 332 -20.33 -9.11 -3.97
CA LYS A 332 -21.58 -9.03 -3.21
C LYS A 332 -22.57 -10.03 -3.76
N PHE A 333 -23.07 -10.92 -2.91
CA PHE A 333 -24.09 -11.89 -3.28
C PHE A 333 -25.43 -11.50 -2.69
N ASN A 334 -26.41 -11.19 -3.55
CA ASN A 334 -27.76 -10.83 -3.14
C ASN A 334 -28.69 -12.03 -3.24
N PHE A 335 -29.64 -12.08 -2.31
CA PHE A 335 -30.71 -13.08 -2.31
C PHE A 335 -32.07 -12.41 -2.50
N THR A 336 -33.10 -13.19 -2.78
CA THR A 336 -34.44 -12.71 -3.12
C THR A 336 -35.27 -12.27 -1.93
N LYS A 337 -34.95 -12.75 -0.71
CA LYS A 337 -35.70 -12.49 0.52
C LYS A 337 -34.80 -11.90 1.62
N PRO A 338 -35.35 -11.17 2.61
CA PRO A 338 -34.60 -10.84 3.82
C PRO A 338 -34.21 -12.10 4.59
N GLY A 339 -33.13 -12.02 5.36
CA GLY A 339 -32.59 -13.11 6.17
C GLY A 339 -33.64 -13.75 7.08
N SER A 340 -34.48 -12.94 7.73
CA SER A 340 -35.54 -13.42 8.62
C SER A 340 -36.65 -14.23 7.94
N ALA A 341 -36.73 -14.22 6.61
CA ALA A 341 -37.71 -15.00 5.84
C ALA A 341 -37.21 -16.41 5.50
N TYR A 342 -35.94 -16.73 5.75
CA TYR A 342 -35.41 -18.07 5.61
C TYR A 342 -35.57 -18.88 6.91
N GLN A 343 -35.60 -20.20 6.77
CA GLN A 343 -35.66 -21.13 7.91
C GLN A 343 -34.39 -21.06 8.78
N LYS A 344 -34.52 -21.31 10.08
CA LYS A 344 -33.38 -21.36 11.01
C LYS A 344 -32.40 -22.49 10.68
N ASN A 345 -31.16 -22.36 11.16
CA ASN A 345 -30.05 -23.31 10.96
C ASN A 345 -29.76 -23.55 9.48
N LEU A 346 -29.46 -22.46 8.76
CA LEU A 346 -29.00 -22.54 7.39
C LEU A 346 -27.52 -22.90 7.35
N LEU A 347 -27.12 -23.51 6.24
CA LEU A 347 -25.72 -23.59 5.84
C LEU A 347 -25.50 -22.59 4.70
N CYS A 348 -24.51 -21.72 4.83
CA CYS A 348 -24.05 -20.84 3.76
C CYS A 348 -22.76 -21.41 3.18
N GLU A 349 -22.83 -21.97 1.98
CA GLU A 349 -21.69 -22.52 1.24
C GLU A 349 -21.11 -21.45 0.32
N VAL A 350 -19.84 -21.14 0.49
CA VAL A 350 -19.06 -20.25 -0.37
C VAL A 350 -18.11 -21.12 -1.19
N THR A 351 -18.29 -21.15 -2.51
CA THR A 351 -17.43 -21.89 -3.44
C THR A 351 -16.41 -20.94 -4.04
N MET A 352 -15.14 -21.32 -3.99
CA MET A 352 -14.03 -20.56 -4.55
C MET A 352 -13.77 -20.96 -6.02
N THR A 353 -13.10 -20.13 -6.79
CA THR A 353 -12.73 -20.34 -8.22
C THR A 353 -11.86 -21.59 -8.42
N ASN A 354 -11.12 -22.00 -7.40
CA ASN A 354 -10.35 -23.25 -7.39
C ASN A 354 -11.17 -24.50 -7.03
N GLY A 355 -12.49 -24.35 -6.83
CA GLY A 355 -13.43 -25.41 -6.46
C GLY A 355 -13.48 -25.75 -4.97
N ALA A 356 -12.63 -25.14 -4.13
CA ALA A 356 -12.71 -25.29 -2.68
C ALA A 356 -14.03 -24.71 -2.15
N LYS A 357 -14.55 -25.27 -1.05
CA LYS A 357 -15.77 -24.73 -0.44
C LYS A 357 -15.62 -24.55 1.06
N VAL A 358 -16.12 -23.41 1.54
CA VAL A 358 -16.21 -23.04 2.95
C VAL A 358 -17.69 -23.00 3.33
N ILE A 359 -18.05 -23.62 4.45
CA ILE A 359 -19.44 -23.70 4.90
C ILE A 359 -19.58 -22.97 6.23
N PHE A 360 -20.52 -22.04 6.31
CA PHE A 360 -20.87 -21.33 7.53
C PHE A 360 -22.20 -21.85 8.07
N ASP A 361 -22.25 -22.17 9.36
CA ASP A 361 -23.52 -22.48 10.05
C ASP A 361 -24.17 -21.18 10.51
N ILE A 362 -25.40 -20.93 10.09
CA ILE A 362 -26.17 -19.71 10.36
C ILE A 362 -27.42 -20.09 11.17
N PRO A 363 -27.34 -20.11 12.52
CA PRO A 363 -28.44 -20.56 13.37
C PRO A 363 -29.72 -19.73 13.23
N ASN A 364 -29.58 -18.42 13.09
CA ASN A 364 -30.68 -17.48 12.96
C ASN A 364 -30.46 -16.50 11.81
N PRO A 365 -30.90 -16.82 10.58
CA PRO A 365 -30.72 -15.98 9.40
C PRO A 365 -31.21 -14.52 9.52
N GLY A 366 -32.11 -14.22 10.46
CA GLY A 366 -32.56 -12.86 10.74
C GLY A 366 -31.58 -12.01 11.57
N SER A 367 -30.53 -12.63 12.13
CA SER A 367 -29.46 -11.94 12.86
C SER A 367 -28.30 -11.58 11.94
N ARG A 368 -27.50 -10.61 12.37
CA ARG A 368 -26.26 -10.24 11.70
C ARG A 368 -25.14 -11.12 12.22
N TYR A 369 -24.28 -11.59 11.31
CA TYR A 369 -23.10 -12.39 11.66
C TYR A 369 -21.86 -11.84 11.00
N GLU A 370 -20.74 -11.97 11.71
CA GLU A 370 -19.41 -11.63 11.25
C GLU A 370 -18.45 -12.77 11.64
N GLN A 371 -17.53 -13.11 10.74
CA GLN A 371 -16.40 -13.99 11.06
C GLN A 371 -15.12 -13.20 10.79
N SER A 372 -14.32 -12.99 11.84
CA SER A 372 -12.93 -12.55 11.70
C SER A 372 -12.00 -13.76 11.67
N ARG A 373 -10.80 -13.58 11.14
CA ARG A 373 -9.71 -14.55 11.33
C ARG A 373 -9.39 -14.57 12.82
N SER A 374 -9.44 -15.74 13.45
CA SER A 374 -8.86 -15.91 14.78
C SER A 374 -7.36 -15.71 14.62
N SER A 375 -6.81 -14.65 15.24
CA SER A 375 -5.37 -14.39 15.34
C SER A 375 -4.64 -15.58 15.93
#